data_AF-A0A7X6XAJ1-F1
#
_entry.id   AF-A0A7X6XAJ1-F1
#
_cell.length_a   1.000
_cell.length_b   1.000
_cell.length_c   1.000
_cell.angle_alpha   90.00
_cell.angle_beta   90.00
_cell.angle_gamma   90.00
#
_symmetry.space_group_name_H-M   'P 1'
#
loop_
_entity.id
_entity.type
_entity.pdbx_description
1 polymer ?
#
loop_
_entity_poly.entity_id
_entity_poly.type
_entity_poly.pdbx_seq_one_letter_code
_entity_poly.pdbx_strand_id
1 'polypeptide(L)' 'EAIQQLPQSYQTLINLRFFNELTLNEVAEVTAMSEPTVRRQIKKALALLRIELGDDSHE' A
#
# COMPACT_ATOMS: atom_id res chain seq x y z
N GLU A 1 -8.68 10.06 -5.83
CA GLU A 1 -8.36 9.79 -7.25
C GLU A 1 -7.04 9.04 -7.40
N ALA A 2 -5.90 9.53 -6.88
CA ALA A 2 -4.59 8.86 -7.00
C ALA A 2 -4.53 7.37 -6.57
N ILE A 3 -5.24 6.98 -5.50
CA ILE A 3 -5.30 5.57 -5.08
C ILE A 3 -5.89 4.68 -6.17
N GLN A 4 -6.86 5.16 -6.94
CA GLN A 4 -7.51 4.37 -8.00
C GLN A 4 -6.56 4.08 -9.19
N GLN A 5 -5.47 4.83 -9.32
CA GLN A 5 -4.44 4.61 -10.35
C GLN A 5 -3.43 3.53 -9.97
N LEU A 6 -3.40 3.10 -8.71
CA LEU A 6 -2.55 2.00 -8.29
C LEU A 6 -3.05 0.66 -8.87
N PRO A 7 -2.16 -0.31 -9.12
CA PRO A 7 -2.55 -1.70 -9.30
C PRO A 7 -3.49 -2.18 -8.18
N GLN A 8 -4.49 -2.99 -8.52
CA GLN A 8 -5.56 -3.36 -7.58
C GLN A 8 -5.06 -4.03 -6.30
N SER A 9 -3.99 -4.81 -6.38
CA SER A 9 -3.33 -5.41 -5.21
C SER A 9 -2.78 -4.35 -4.23
N TYR A 10 -2.26 -3.24 -4.74
CA TYR A 10 -1.80 -2.12 -3.93
C TYR A 10 -2.95 -1.30 -3.36
N GLN A 11 -4.03 -1.09 -4.13
CA GLN A 11 -5.24 -0.46 -3.62
C GLN A 11 -5.78 -1.19 -2.39
N THR A 12 -5.91 -2.52 -2.47
CA THR A 12 -6.41 -3.35 -1.36
C THR A 12 -5.53 -3.18 -0.12
N LEU A 13 -4.21 -3.24 -0.25
CA LEU A 13 -3.30 -3.09 0.89
C LEU A 13 -3.38 -1.70 1.53
N ILE A 14 -3.49 -0.65 0.73
CA ILE A 14 -3.62 0.73 1.23
C ILE A 14 -4.98 0.93 1.93
N ASN A 15 -6.06 0.42 1.35
CA ASN A 15 -7.39 0.47 1.99
C ASN A 15 -7.39 -0.24 3.34
N LEU A 16 -6.94 -1.49 3.38
CA LEU A 16 -6.87 -2.26 4.62
C LEU A 16 -6.01 -1.58 5.69
N ARG A 17 -4.82 -1.08 5.32
CA ARG A 17 -3.88 -0.48 6.27
C ARG A 17 -4.34 0.87 6.80
N PHE A 18 -4.87 1.74 5.95
CA PHE A 18 -5.08 3.16 6.26
C PHE A 18 -6.54 3.57 6.42
N PHE A 19 -7.48 2.88 5.74
CA PHE A 19 -8.90 3.19 5.81
C PHE A 19 -9.64 2.25 6.78
N ASN A 20 -9.18 1.01 6.91
CA ASN A 20 -9.68 0.05 7.90
C ASN A 20 -8.81 0.00 9.17
N GLU A 21 -7.76 0.82 9.25
CA GLU A 21 -6.84 0.92 10.40
C GLU A 21 -6.19 -0.40 10.83
N LEU A 22 -6.13 -1.40 9.95
CA LEU A 22 -5.52 -2.70 10.27
C LEU A 22 -4.01 -2.57 10.45
N THR A 23 -3.46 -3.37 11.36
CA THR A 23 -2.02 -3.58 11.53
C THR A 23 -1.43 -4.40 10.38
N LEU A 24 -0.10 -4.41 10.25
CA LEU A 24 0.57 -5.21 9.22
C LEU A 24 0.28 -6.72 9.36
N ASN A 25 0.07 -7.20 10.58
CA ASN A 25 -0.26 -8.60 10.87
C ASN A 25 -1.69 -8.91 10.45
N GLU A 26 -2.66 -8.07 10.80
CA GLU A 26 -4.05 -8.26 10.39
C GLU A 26 -4.20 -8.20 8.85
N VAL A 27 -3.48 -7.29 8.20
CA VAL A 27 -3.42 -7.26 6.72
C VAL A 27 -2.82 -8.55 6.17
N ALA A 28 -1.77 -9.07 6.78
CA ALA A 28 -1.14 -10.33 6.38
C ALA A 28 -2.11 -11.52 6.49
N GLU A 29 -2.87 -11.60 7.58
CA GLU A 29 -3.90 -12.61 7.78
C GLU A 29 -5.02 -12.50 6.75
N VAL A 30 -5.56 -11.29 6.53
CA VAL A 30 -6.66 -11.04 5.57
C VAL A 30 -6.24 -11.34 4.13
N THR A 31 -4.98 -11.05 3.77
CA THR A 31 -4.47 -11.25 2.42
C THR A 31 -3.80 -12.60 2.19
N ALA A 32 -3.71 -13.45 3.22
CA ALA A 32 -2.96 -14.71 3.21
C ALA A 32 -1.49 -14.54 2.76
N MET A 33 -0.88 -13.41 3.14
CA MET A 33 0.51 -13.08 2.84
C MET A 33 1.33 -13.09 4.13
N SER A 34 2.66 -13.12 4.02
CA SER A 34 3.51 -12.88 5.20
C SER A 34 3.60 -11.39 5.53
N GLU A 35 3.70 -11.05 6.82
CA GLU A 35 3.88 -9.66 7.28
C GLU A 35 5.07 -8.95 6.58
N PRO A 36 6.26 -9.58 6.40
CA PRO A 36 7.34 -8.97 5.62
C PRO A 36 6.96 -8.66 4.17
N THR A 37 6.18 -9.53 3.52
CA THR A 37 5.70 -9.29 2.15
C THR A 37 4.73 -8.13 2.13
N VAL A 38 3.78 -8.05 3.07
CA VAL A 38 2.83 -6.94 3.20
C VAL A 38 3.59 -5.62 3.37
N ARG A 39 4.57 -5.57 4.28
CA ARG A 39 5.42 -4.39 4.51
C ARG A 39 6.11 -3.93 3.23
N ARG A 40 6.69 -4.85 2.46
CA ARG A 40 7.37 -4.53 1.18
C ARG A 40 6.38 -4.00 0.14
N GLN A 41 5.20 -4.60 0.03
CA GLN A 41 4.19 -4.19 -0.94
C GLN A 41 3.59 -2.82 -0.58
N ILE A 42 3.33 -2.55 0.70
CA ILE A 42 2.88 -1.22 1.16
C ILE A 42 3.94 -0.16 0.85
N LYS A 43 5.22 -0.43 1.10
CA LYS A 43 6.30 0.52 0.76
C LYS A 43 6.30 0.86 -0.74
N LYS A 44 6.10 -0.15 -1.60
CA LYS A 44 5.99 0.06 -3.06
C LYS A 44 4.74 0.84 -3.45
N ALA A 45 3.59 0.51 -2.87
CA ALA A 45 2.34 1.23 -3.09
C ALA A 45 2.47 2.72 -2.73
N LEU A 46 3.09 3.04 -1.59
CA LEU A 46 3.35 4.41 -1.17
C LEU A 46 4.34 5.14 -2.09
N ALA A 47 5.36 4.46 -2.59
CA ALA A 47 6.29 5.05 -3.55
C ALA A 47 5.59 5.41 -4.87
N LEU A 48 4.73 4.52 -5.37
CA LEU A 48 3.92 4.79 -6.56
C LEU A 48 2.94 5.94 -6.34
N LEU A 49 2.30 6.02 -5.17
CA LEU A 49 1.43 7.14 -4.82
C LEU A 49 2.15 8.48 -4.79
N ARG A 50 3.40 8.52 -4.31
CA ARG A 50 4.20 9.75 -4.30
C ARG A 50 4.47 10.25 -5.72
N ILE A 51 4.88 9.34 -6.61
CA ILE A 51 5.09 9.65 -8.03
C ILE A 51 3.80 10.19 -8.67
N GLU A 52 2.66 9.50 -8.43
CA GLU A 52 1.36 9.91 -8.98
C GLU A 52 0.91 11.30 -8.47
N LEU A 53 1.22 11.62 -7.22
CA LEU A 53 0.91 12.92 -6.62
C LEU A 53 1.87 14.04 -7.06
N GLY A 54 2.84 13.74 -7.94
CA GLY A 54 3.84 14.71 -8.40
C GLY A 54 4.89 15.05 -7.34
N ASP A 55 4.99 14.24 -6.27
CA ASP A 55 6.04 14.34 -5.27
C ASP A 55 7.28 13.59 -5.78
N ASP A 56 7.84 14.06 -6.90
CA ASP A 56 9.18 13.71 -7.37
C ASP A 56 10.21 14.40 -6.47
N SER A 57 10.29 13.95 -5.22
CA SER A 57 11.45 14.20 -4.37
C SER A 57 12.61 13.35 -4.90
N HIS A 58 13.20 13.81 -6.01
CA HIS A 58 14.54 13.43 -6.45
C HIS A 58 15.56 14.01 -5.47
N GLU A 59 15.91 13.27 -4.42
CA GLU A 59 17.18 13.41 -3.69
C GLU A 59 17.78 12.03 -3.38
#